data_AF-A0A2T3HJE6-F1
#
_entry.id   AF-A0A2T3HJE6-F1
#
_cell.length_a   1.000
_cell.length_b   1.000
_cell.length_c   1.000
_cell.angle_alpha   90.00
_cell.angle_beta   90.00
_cell.angle_gamma   90.00
#
_symmetry.space_group_name_H-M   'P 1'
#
loop_
_entity.id
_entity.type
_entity.pdbx_description
1 polymer ?
#
loop_
_entity_poly.entity_id
_entity_poly.type
_entity_poly.pdbx_seq_one_letter_code
_entity_poly.pdbx_strand_id
1 'polypeptide(L)'
;MKDIFKQAASLLSQHADGDFVSKTDAFNAAASLHDIMLKFDQWHWIEQALDELKRAEEKHPNWPEDAIYALAIVGEEYGEALREAVKIEMTEPDRSVDNLKKELIQVMVTCLRTLKNLQS
;
A
#
# COMPACT_ATOMS: atom_id res chain seq x y z
N MET A 1 13.98 5.20 7.23
CA MET A 1 13.69 3.87 7.83
C MET A 1 14.50 3.61 9.10
N LYS A 2 15.85 3.64 9.09
CA LYS A 2 16.70 3.40 10.29
C LYS A 2 16.44 4.35 11.48
N ASP A 3 16.03 5.59 11.22
CA ASP A 3 15.80 6.58 12.28
C ASP A 3 14.47 6.41 13.02
N ILE A 4 13.44 5.87 12.36
CA ILE A 4 12.12 5.62 12.98
C ILE A 4 12.23 4.45 13.97
N PHE A 5 12.94 3.38 13.60
CA PHE A 5 13.21 2.26 14.52
C PHE A 5 14.04 2.68 15.73
N LYS A 6 14.99 3.61 15.56
CA LYS A 6 15.72 4.20 16.68
C LYS A 6 14.83 5.03 17.60
N GLN A 7 13.90 5.83 17.05
CA GLN A 7 12.96 6.61 17.85
C GLN A 7 11.98 5.71 18.62
N ALA A 8 11.44 4.67 17.98
CA ALA A 8 10.56 3.69 18.64
C ALA A 8 11.28 2.93 19.77
N ALA A 9 12.52 2.49 19.53
CA ALA A 9 13.34 1.83 20.55
C ALA A 9 13.66 2.76 21.73
N SER A 10 13.92 4.06 21.46
CA SER A 10 14.16 5.07 22.49
C SER A 10 12.93 5.35 23.36
N LEU A 11 11.72 5.32 22.80
CA LEU A 11 10.48 5.53 23.55
C LEU A 11 10.18 4.34 24.48
N LEU A 12 10.41 3.12 24.00
CA LEU A 12 10.25 1.89 24.78
C LEU A 12 11.27 1.79 25.91
N SER A 13 12.52 2.22 25.68
CA SER A 13 13.56 2.21 26.72
C SER A 13 13.32 3.23 27.82
N GLN A 14 12.68 4.37 27.52
CA GLN A 14 12.35 5.39 28.53
C GLN A 14 11.27 4.97 29.53
N HIS A 15 10.53 3.90 29.24
CA HIS A 15 9.42 3.40 30.07
C HIS A 15 9.79 2.13 30.86
N ALA A 16 11.01 1.62 30.72
CA ALA A 16 11.44 0.35 31.34
C ALA A 16 12.04 0.50 32.75
N ASP A 17 12.43 1.72 33.15
CA ASP A 17 13.21 1.95 34.39
C ASP A 17 12.37 2.44 35.59
N GLY A 18 11.03 2.38 35.54
CA GLY A 18 10.15 2.85 36.62
C GLY A 18 8.98 1.90 36.93
N ASP A 19 8.74 1.67 38.22
CA ASP A 19 7.71 0.83 38.84
C ASP A 19 6.40 0.68 38.05
N PHE A 20 5.92 -0.56 37.97
CA PHE A 20 4.58 -1.01 37.53
C PHE A 20 3.84 -0.01 36.63
N VAL A 21 4.18 -0.03 35.33
CA VAL A 21 3.50 0.69 34.25
C VAL A 21 1.99 0.67 34.51
N SER A 22 1.40 1.85 34.74
CA SER A 22 -0.05 1.94 34.95
C SER A 22 -0.74 1.32 33.72
N LYS A 23 -1.89 0.65 33.90
CA LYS A 23 -2.62 0.05 32.76
C LYS A 23 -2.85 1.06 31.62
N THR A 24 -2.96 2.34 31.95
CA THR A 24 -3.09 3.45 31.02
C THR A 24 -1.83 3.69 30.19
N ASP A 25 -0.64 3.63 30.80
CA ASP A 25 0.63 3.86 30.10
C ASP A 25 0.99 2.68 29.18
N ALA A 26 0.70 1.45 29.62
CA ALA A 26 0.85 0.26 28.78
C ALA A 26 -0.11 0.29 27.57
N PHE A 27 -1.35 0.75 27.78
CA PHE A 27 -2.33 0.90 26.71
C PHE A 27 -1.93 2.00 25.71
N ASN A 28 -1.44 3.14 26.18
CA ASN A 28 -0.97 4.23 25.33
C ASN A 28 0.26 3.84 24.50
N ALA A 29 1.21 3.10 25.09
CA ALA A 29 2.35 2.55 24.36
C ALA A 29 1.92 1.54 23.28
N ALA A 30 0.97 0.65 23.60
CA ALA A 30 0.43 -0.29 22.63
C ALA A 30 -0.33 0.39 21.48
N ALA A 31 -1.12 1.44 21.77
CA ALA A 31 -1.80 2.24 20.76
C ALA A 31 -0.82 2.97 19.84
N SER A 32 0.27 3.52 20.39
CA SER A 32 1.34 4.13 19.59
C SER A 32 2.07 3.12 18.69
N LEU A 33 2.34 1.92 19.20
CA LEU A 33 2.91 0.83 18.39
C LEU A 33 1.95 0.38 17.29
N HIS A 34 0.65 0.26 17.56
CA HIS A 34 -0.35 -0.07 16.55
C HIS A 34 -0.44 0.99 15.45
N ASP A 35 -0.44 2.28 15.80
CA ASP A 35 -0.39 3.37 14.83
C ASP A 35 0.89 3.36 13.99
N ILE A 36 2.02 3.06 14.63
CA ILE A 36 3.31 2.90 13.95
C ILE A 36 3.26 1.68 13.00
N MET A 37 2.70 0.55 13.43
CA MET A 37 2.54 -0.67 12.63
C MET A 37 1.59 -0.46 11.44
N LEU A 38 0.46 0.22 11.63
CA LEU A 38 -0.45 0.57 10.53
C LEU A 38 0.23 1.49 9.51
N LYS A 39 1.02 2.46 9.98
CA LYS A 39 1.83 3.31 9.09
C LYS A 39 2.88 2.48 8.35
N PHE A 40 3.48 1.48 8.99
CA PHE A 40 4.43 0.57 8.33
C PHE A 40 3.78 -0.29 7.25
N ASP A 41 2.60 -0.86 7.50
CA ASP A 41 1.88 -1.68 6.50
C ASP A 41 1.44 -0.84 5.30
N GLN A 42 0.89 0.37 5.53
CA GLN A 42 0.55 1.29 4.45
C GLN A 42 1.78 1.71 3.64
N TRP A 43 2.89 1.97 4.32
CA TRP A 43 4.14 2.37 3.67
C TRP A 43 4.68 1.26 2.76
N HIS A 44 4.55 -0.01 3.15
CA HIS A 44 4.97 -1.14 2.34
C HIS A 44 4.24 -1.20 0.99
N TRP A 45 2.92 -1.00 0.97
CA TRP A 45 2.14 -1.01 -0.27
C TRP A 45 2.45 0.19 -1.17
N ILE A 46 2.72 1.35 -0.58
CA ILE A 46 3.16 2.54 -1.31
C ILE A 46 4.53 2.31 -1.95
N GLU A 47 5.48 1.72 -1.23
CA GLU A 47 6.79 1.36 -1.78
C GLU A 47 6.66 0.42 -2.99
N GLN A 48 5.84 -0.64 -2.86
CA GLN A 48 5.58 -1.55 -3.98
C GLN A 48 4.91 -0.85 -5.17
N ALA A 49 3.98 0.07 -4.92
CA ALA A 49 3.34 0.85 -5.98
C ALA A 49 4.32 1.79 -6.68
N LEU A 50 5.30 2.37 -5.97
CA LEU A 50 6.33 3.21 -6.58
C LEU A 50 7.32 2.40 -7.43
N ASP A 51 7.70 1.21 -6.97
CA ASP A 51 8.53 0.28 -7.75
C ASP A 51 7.80 -0.19 -9.02
N GLU A 52 6.52 -0.54 -8.88
CA GLU A 52 5.66 -0.93 -10.01
C GLU A 52 5.43 0.24 -10.97
N LEU A 53 5.23 1.46 -10.46
CA LEU A 53 5.10 2.66 -11.29
C LEU A 53 6.34 2.85 -12.17
N LYS A 54 7.53 2.76 -11.59
CA LYS A 54 8.78 2.85 -12.33
C LYS A 54 8.85 1.78 -13.43
N ARG A 55 8.56 0.52 -13.08
CA ARG A 55 8.54 -0.59 -14.06
C ARG A 55 7.53 -0.34 -15.19
N ALA A 56 6.34 0.13 -14.87
CA ALA A 56 5.28 0.39 -15.82
C ALA A 56 5.64 1.56 -16.77
N GLU A 57 6.27 2.61 -16.25
CA GLU A 57 6.78 3.73 -17.05
C GLU A 57 7.93 3.31 -17.97
N GLU A 58 8.83 2.43 -17.51
CA GLU A 58 9.90 1.87 -18.35
C GLU A 58 9.34 0.97 -19.47
N LYS A 59 8.38 0.10 -19.15
CA LYS A 59 7.79 -0.86 -20.10
C LYS A 59 6.85 -0.18 -21.10
N HIS A 60 6.12 0.84 -20.67
CA HIS A 60 5.11 1.54 -21.46
C HIS A 60 5.35 3.05 -21.40
N PRO A 61 6.40 3.59 -22.04
CA PRO A 61 6.82 4.98 -21.86
C PRO A 61 5.80 6.01 -22.33
N ASN A 62 4.96 5.65 -23.31
CA ASN A 62 3.93 6.52 -23.83
C ASN A 62 2.62 6.23 -23.10
N TRP A 63 2.11 7.21 -22.35
CA TRP A 63 0.79 7.16 -21.72
C TRP A 63 -0.21 8.01 -22.51
N PRO A 64 -1.50 7.63 -22.60
CA PRO A 64 -2.49 8.45 -23.28
C PRO A 64 -2.69 9.82 -22.62
N GLU A 65 -2.75 10.87 -23.42
CA GLU A 65 -3.11 12.22 -22.97
C GLU A 65 -4.63 12.43 -22.90
N ASP A 66 -5.39 11.67 -23.70
CA ASP A 66 -6.85 11.69 -23.67
C ASP A 66 -7.39 10.99 -22.40
N ALA A 67 -8.29 11.70 -21.70
CA ALA A 67 -8.85 11.23 -20.44
C ALA A 67 -9.68 9.95 -20.60
N ILE A 68 -10.38 9.77 -21.73
CA ILE A 68 -11.20 8.58 -21.96
C ILE A 68 -10.29 7.36 -22.10
N TYR A 69 -9.23 7.45 -22.90
CA TYR A 69 -8.30 6.34 -23.09
C TYR A 69 -7.51 6.05 -21.81
N ALA A 70 -7.03 7.07 -21.10
CA ALA A 70 -6.34 6.87 -19.83
C ALA A 70 -7.25 6.16 -18.79
N LEU A 71 -8.52 6.58 -18.67
CA LEU A 71 -9.48 5.92 -17.78
C LEU A 71 -9.88 4.52 -18.25
N ALA A 72 -9.87 4.24 -19.55
CA ALA A 72 -10.11 2.89 -20.07
C ALA A 72 -9.03 1.91 -19.57
N ILE A 73 -7.77 2.34 -19.52
CA ILE A 73 -6.66 1.53 -18.97
C ILE A 73 -6.85 1.31 -17.46
N VAL A 74 -7.26 2.33 -16.71
CA VAL A 74 -7.60 2.16 -15.28
C VAL A 74 -8.74 1.13 -15.11
N GLY A 75 -9.75 1.19 -15.97
CA GLY A 75 -10.87 0.25 -15.98
C GLY A 75 -10.44 -1.19 -16.28
N GLU A 76 -9.45 -1.39 -17.14
CA GLU A 76 -8.86 -2.70 -17.44
C GLU A 76 -8.24 -3.33 -16.19
N GLU A 77 -7.34 -2.61 -15.51
CA GLU A 77 -6.69 -3.08 -14.27
C GLU A 77 -7.72 -3.33 -13.15
N TYR A 78 -8.75 -2.49 -13.05
CA TYR A 78 -9.84 -2.71 -12.09
C TYR A 78 -10.60 -4.00 -12.40
N GLY A 79 -10.86 -4.28 -13.68
CA GLY A 79 -11.47 -5.54 -14.11
C GLY A 79 -10.63 -6.75 -13.74
N GLU A 80 -9.30 -6.65 -13.83
CA GLU A 80 -8.37 -7.70 -13.40
C GLU A 80 -8.43 -7.95 -11.89
N ALA A 81 -8.39 -6.88 -11.10
CA ALA A 81 -8.54 -6.96 -9.65
C ALA A 81 -9.90 -7.55 -9.24
N LEU A 82 -10.99 -7.12 -9.88
CA LEU A 82 -12.33 -7.65 -9.64
C LEU A 82 -12.40 -9.14 -9.95
N ARG A 83 -11.79 -9.60 -11.05
CA ARG A 83 -11.70 -11.01 -11.40
C ARG A 83 -11.00 -11.82 -10.31
N GLU A 84 -9.85 -11.37 -9.80
CA GLU A 84 -9.16 -12.08 -8.72
C GLU A 84 -9.96 -12.09 -7.41
N ALA A 85 -10.70 -11.02 -7.10
CA ALA A 85 -11.62 -11.00 -5.97
C ALA A 85 -12.76 -12.03 -6.14
N VAL A 86 -13.37 -12.11 -7.33
CA VAL A 86 -14.40 -13.12 -7.64
C VAL A 86 -13.85 -14.53 -7.47
N LYS A 87 -12.64 -14.83 -7.96
CA LYS A 87 -12.00 -16.15 -7.78
C LYS A 87 -11.87 -16.53 -6.30
N ILE A 88 -11.50 -15.57 -5.45
CA ILE A 88 -11.38 -15.78 -4.00
C ILE A 88 -12.74 -16.13 -3.40
N GLU A 89 -13.77 -15.33 -3.67
CA GLU A 89 -15.12 -15.51 -3.12
C GLU A 89 -15.80 -16.78 -3.64
N MET A 90 -15.60 -17.13 -4.91
CA MET A 90 -16.13 -18.35 -5.53
C MET A 90 -15.30 -19.60 -5.21
N THR A 91 -14.23 -19.47 -4.42
CA THR A 91 -13.34 -20.56 -4.01
C THR A 91 -12.74 -21.31 -5.21
N GLU A 92 -12.35 -20.58 -6.26
CA GLU A 92 -11.73 -21.17 -7.44
C GLU A 92 -10.39 -21.84 -7.09
N PRO A 93 -9.96 -22.88 -7.84
CA PRO A 93 -8.74 -23.62 -7.53
C PRO A 93 -7.45 -22.79 -7.58
N ASP A 94 -7.41 -21.76 -8.42
CA ASP A 94 -6.26 -20.88 -8.65
C ASP A 94 -6.36 -19.54 -7.89
N ARG A 95 -7.30 -19.40 -6.96
CA ARG A 95 -7.48 -18.17 -6.17
C ARG A 95 -6.20 -17.78 -5.41
N SER A 96 -5.85 -16.50 -5.43
CA SER A 96 -4.66 -15.98 -4.75
C SER A 96 -4.89 -14.56 -4.25
N VAL A 97 -4.78 -14.37 -2.93
CA VAL A 97 -4.81 -13.04 -2.31
C VAL A 97 -3.63 -12.18 -2.79
N ASP A 98 -2.48 -12.81 -3.08
CA ASP A 98 -1.31 -12.07 -3.55
C ASP A 98 -1.48 -11.62 -5.01
N ASN A 99 -2.21 -12.37 -5.84
CA ASN A 99 -2.62 -11.88 -7.16
C ASN A 99 -3.55 -10.67 -7.04
N LEU A 100 -4.56 -10.74 -6.17
CA LEU A 100 -5.45 -9.59 -5.93
C LEU A 100 -4.67 -8.35 -5.47
N LYS A 101 -3.73 -8.50 -4.53
CA LYS A 101 -2.86 -7.38 -4.09
C LYS A 101 -2.05 -6.82 -5.24
N LYS A 102 -1.46 -7.68 -6.08
CA LYS A 102 -0.71 -7.27 -7.26
C LYS A 102 -1.57 -6.46 -8.24
N GLU A 103 -2.78 -6.92 -8.55
CA GLU A 103 -3.69 -6.18 -9.44
C GLU A 103 -4.16 -4.86 -8.81
N LEU A 104 -4.41 -4.82 -7.49
CA LEU A 104 -4.72 -3.57 -6.79
C LEU A 104 -3.57 -2.56 -6.84
N ILE A 105 -2.32 -3.01 -6.76
CA ILE A 105 -1.14 -2.16 -6.95
C ILE A 105 -1.11 -1.62 -8.39
N GLN A 106 -1.42 -2.44 -9.40
CA GLN A 106 -1.50 -1.98 -10.79
C GLN A 106 -2.62 -0.94 -10.99
N VAL A 107 -3.78 -1.09 -10.35
CA VAL A 107 -4.85 -0.07 -10.34
C VAL A 107 -4.35 1.25 -9.75
N MET A 108 -3.64 1.21 -8.62
CA MET A 108 -3.04 2.42 -8.03
C MET A 108 -2.06 3.08 -8.99
N VAL A 109 -1.18 2.29 -9.61
CA VAL A 109 -0.17 2.77 -10.55
C VAL A 109 -0.79 3.40 -11.79
N THR A 110 -1.79 2.78 -12.40
CA THR A 110 -2.48 3.35 -13.57
C THR A 110 -3.26 4.61 -13.23
N CYS A 111 -3.83 4.71 -12.02
CA CYS A 111 -4.39 5.97 -11.52
C CYS A 111 -3.32 7.07 -11.38
N LEU A 112 -2.17 6.76 -10.77
CA LEU A 112 -1.05 7.72 -10.62
C LEU A 112 -0.53 8.19 -11.98
N ARG A 113 -0.40 7.27 -12.95
CA ARG A 113 0.01 7.60 -14.32
C ARG A 113 -1.02 8.48 -15.02
N THR A 114 -2.31 8.21 -14.82
CA THR A 114 -3.39 9.07 -15.32
C THR A 114 -3.27 10.46 -14.74
N LEU A 115 -3.17 10.60 -13.41
CA LEU A 115 -3.01 11.90 -12.75
C LEU A 115 -1.78 12.68 -13.24
N LYS A 116 -0.65 12.00 -13.45
CA LYS A 116 0.61 12.61 -13.92
C LYS A 116 0.50 13.16 -15.35
N ASN A 117 -0.31 12.54 -16.20
CA ASN A 117 -0.39 12.87 -17.63
C ASN A 117 -1.68 13.60 -18.02
N LEU A 118 -2.63 13.76 -17.10
CA LEU A 118 -3.86 14.52 -17.33
C LEU A 118 -3.49 16.01 -17.48
N GLN A 119 -3.55 16.52 -18.71
CA GLN A 119 -3.35 17.95 -18.97
C GLN A 119 -4.62 18.73 -18.62
N SER A 120 -4.44 19.91 -18.01
CA SER A 120 -5.52 20.87 -17.68
C SER A 120 -5.90 21.76 -18.85
#